data_AF-A0A382XFI7-F1
#
_entry.id   AF-A0A382XFI7-F1
#
_cell.length_a   1.000
_cell.length_b   1.000
_cell.length_c   1.000
_cell.angle_alpha   90.00
_cell.angle_beta   90.00
_cell.angle_gamma   90.00
#
_symmetry.space_group_name_H-M   'P 1'
#
loop_
_entity.id
_entity.type
_entity.pdbx_description
1 polymer ?
#
loop_
_entity_poly.entity_id
_entity_poly.type
_entity_poly.pdbx_seq_one_letter_code
_entity_poly.pdbx_strand_id
1 'polypeptide(L)'
;MSSCNKKILLFLFLFTHLYSNNYPKIGLVLSGGGSKGFAHVATLKALDSLQIPIDYISGTSFGAIVGAMYALGYSGKQIEKMALETDWYEVQKDEPERKYLPHFRKKDTGKYQLEFGLKGFTP
;
A
#
# COMPACT_ATOMS: atom_id res chain seq x y z
N MET A 1 52.05 -5.95 -12.74
CA MET A 1 50.60 -6.13 -12.49
C MET A 1 50.00 -5.19 -11.43
N SER A 2 50.68 -4.11 -10.99
CA SER A 2 50.18 -3.23 -9.91
C SER A 2 49.43 -1.96 -10.39
N SER A 3 49.66 -1.52 -11.64
CA SER A 3 49.06 -0.28 -12.19
C SER A 3 47.60 -0.45 -12.64
N CYS A 4 47.17 -1.66 -12.99
CA CYS A 4 45.81 -1.94 -13.49
C CYS A 4 44.73 -1.74 -12.41
N ASN A 5 45.00 -2.18 -11.17
CA ASN A 5 44.04 -2.06 -10.05
C ASN A 5 43.81 -0.62 -9.60
N LYS A 6 44.83 0.25 -9.69
CA LYS A 6 44.68 1.67 -9.36
C LYS A 6 43.80 2.40 -10.38
N LYS A 7 43.92 2.07 -11.67
CA LYS A 7 43.09 2.66 -12.73
C LYS A 7 41.63 2.21 -12.61
N ILE A 8 41.38 0.94 -12.29
CA ILE A 8 40.02 0.43 -12.02
C ILE A 8 39.38 1.11 -10.82
N LEU A 9 40.13 1.27 -9.72
CA LEU A 9 39.64 1.96 -8.53
C LEU A 9 39.34 3.45 -8.81
N LEU A 10 40.19 4.11 -9.59
CA LEU A 10 39.97 5.50 -10.02
C LEU A 10 38.75 5.62 -10.93
N PHE A 11 38.52 4.65 -11.82
CA PHE A 11 37.38 4.61 -12.73
C PHE A 11 36.07 4.39 -11.97
N LEU A 12 36.05 3.50 -10.98
CA LEU A 12 34.92 3.32 -10.06
C LEU A 12 34.64 4.61 -9.26
N PHE A 13 35.67 5.29 -8.78
CA PHE A 13 35.53 6.55 -8.04
C PHE A 13 34.96 7.67 -8.92
N LEU A 14 35.46 7.82 -10.16
CA LEU A 14 34.90 8.76 -11.13
C LEU A 14 33.44 8.43 -11.50
N PHE A 15 33.10 7.15 -11.62
CA PHE A 15 31.74 6.71 -11.91
C PHE A 15 30.77 7.13 -10.82
N THR A 16 31.17 7.02 -9.54
CA THR A 16 30.34 7.49 -8.42
C THR A 16 30.16 9.00 -8.38
N HIS A 17 31.18 9.78 -8.75
CA HIS A 17 31.07 11.25 -8.83
C HIS A 17 30.22 11.73 -10.02
N LEU A 18 30.28 11.03 -11.16
CA LEU A 18 29.44 11.34 -12.33
C LEU A 18 27.96 10.99 -12.10
N TYR A 19 27.64 10.07 -11.19
CA TYR A 19 26.29 9.67 -10.83
C TYR A 19 25.61 10.55 -9.76
N SER A 20 26.21 11.70 -9.39
CA SER A 20 25.56 12.70 -8.53
C SER A 20 24.37 13.35 -9.26
N ASN A 21 23.29 12.59 -9.37
CA ASN A 21 22.06 13.00 -10.03
C ASN A 21 21.28 13.95 -9.11
N ASN A 22 21.34 15.24 -9.41
CA ASN A 22 20.54 16.30 -8.77
C ASN A 22 19.10 16.33 -9.31
N TYR A 23 18.46 15.16 -9.48
CA TYR A 23 17.04 15.13 -9.83
C TYR A 23 16.21 15.59 -8.64
N PRO A 24 15.16 16.38 -8.86
CA PRO A 24 14.25 16.78 -7.79
C PRO A 24 13.64 15.51 -7.19
N LYS A 25 13.73 15.41 -5.85
CA LYS A 25 13.12 14.31 -5.11
C LYS A 25 11.61 14.49 -5.05
N ILE A 26 10.86 13.45 -5.36
CA ILE A 26 9.40 13.50 -5.42
C ILE A 26 8.81 12.74 -4.22
N GLY A 27 8.05 13.48 -3.40
CA GLY A 27 7.26 12.91 -2.31
C GLY A 27 5.79 12.79 -2.70
N LEU A 28 5.21 11.61 -2.53
CA LEU A 28 3.79 11.32 -2.72
C LEU A 28 3.08 11.23 -1.37
N VAL A 29 1.99 11.98 -1.19
CA VAL A 29 1.19 11.98 0.03
C VAL A 29 -0.24 11.51 -0.29
N LEU A 30 -0.66 10.41 0.35
CA LEU A 30 -1.96 9.76 0.13
C LEU A 30 -2.83 9.90 1.39
N SER A 31 -3.85 10.75 1.33
CA SER A 31 -4.76 10.97 2.46
C SER A 31 -5.62 9.73 2.78
N GLY A 32 -6.20 9.70 3.98
CA GLY A 32 -7.29 8.77 4.30
C GLY A 32 -8.61 9.17 3.63
N GLY A 33 -9.63 8.32 3.76
CA GLY A 33 -10.98 8.63 3.21
C GLY A 33 -11.95 7.45 3.10
N GLY A 34 -11.70 6.33 3.79
CA GLY A 34 -12.53 5.13 3.68
C GLY A 34 -12.60 4.61 2.24
N SER A 35 -13.79 4.23 1.78
CA SER A 35 -14.04 3.76 0.41
C SER A 35 -13.66 4.78 -0.66
N LYS A 36 -13.71 6.10 -0.39
CA LYS A 36 -13.25 7.10 -1.37
C LYS A 36 -11.74 7.03 -1.62
N GLY A 37 -10.98 6.37 -0.73
CA GLY A 37 -9.55 6.12 -0.86
C GLY A 37 -9.16 5.27 -2.06
N PHE A 38 -10.09 4.52 -2.68
CA PHE A 38 -9.82 3.80 -3.93
C PHE A 38 -9.39 4.72 -5.08
N ALA A 39 -9.74 6.01 -5.03
CA ALA A 39 -9.28 6.99 -6.01
C ALA A 39 -7.75 7.08 -6.11
N HIS A 40 -7.02 6.83 -5.01
CA HIS A 40 -5.56 6.81 -5.02
C HIS A 40 -4.98 5.78 -6.00
N VAL A 41 -5.67 4.65 -6.22
CA VAL A 41 -5.23 3.62 -7.17
C VAL A 41 -5.19 4.17 -8.61
N ALA A 42 -6.18 4.99 -8.98
CA ALA A 42 -6.19 5.65 -10.29
C ALA A 42 -5.03 6.64 -10.44
N THR A 43 -4.70 7.38 -9.38
CA THR A 43 -3.53 8.26 -9.35
C THR A 43 -2.23 7.48 -9.55
N LEU A 44 -2.05 6.36 -8.84
CA LEU A 44 -0.87 5.51 -9.00
C LEU A 44 -0.74 4.94 -10.41
N LYS A 45 -1.85 4.51 -11.02
CA LYS A 45 -1.87 4.06 -12.43
C LYS A 45 -1.44 5.17 -13.39
N ALA A 46 -1.83 6.42 -13.13
CA ALA A 46 -1.40 7.57 -13.92
C ALA A 46 0.11 7.85 -13.74
N LEU A 47 0.60 7.80 -12.50
CA LEU A 47 2.04 7.97 -12.19
C LEU A 47 2.89 6.89 -12.90
N ASP A 48 2.45 5.63 -12.87
CA ASP A 48 3.09 4.53 -13.61
C ASP A 48 3.15 4.81 -15.11
N SER A 49 2.04 5.27 -15.70
CA SER A 49 1.97 5.55 -17.13
C SER A 49 2.89 6.68 -17.58
N LEU A 50 3.13 7.63 -16.69
CA LEU A 50 4.01 8.78 -16.90
C LEU A 50 5.46 8.50 -16.50
N GLN A 51 5.74 7.32 -15.95
CA GLN A 51 7.05 6.91 -15.45
C GLN A 51 7.64 7.93 -14.44
N ILE A 52 6.79 8.49 -13.58
CA ILE A 52 7.22 9.48 -12.58
C ILE A 52 7.91 8.73 -11.43
N PRO A 53 9.21 8.97 -11.15
CA PRO A 53 9.91 8.29 -10.08
C PRO A 53 9.51 8.88 -8.72
N ILE A 54 8.93 8.06 -7.85
CA ILE A 54 8.55 8.47 -6.49
C ILE A 54 9.64 8.04 -5.51
N ASP A 55 10.23 9.00 -4.79
CA ASP A 55 11.30 8.74 -3.82
C ASP A 55 10.76 8.50 -2.40
N TYR A 56 9.66 9.17 -2.05
CA TYR A 56 9.07 9.10 -0.71
C TYR A 56 7.56 8.94 -0.79
N ILE A 57 7.00 8.12 0.08
CA ILE A 57 5.56 7.91 0.18
C ILE A 57 5.13 8.07 1.62
N SER A 58 4.09 8.87 1.86
CA SER A 58 3.40 8.97 3.14
C SER A 58 1.92 8.73 2.93
N GLY A 59 1.27 8.03 3.86
CA GLY A 59 -0.16 7.74 3.74
C GLY A 59 -0.85 7.57 5.08
N THR A 60 -2.18 7.74 5.09
CA THR A 60 -3.04 7.54 6.28
C THR A 60 -4.21 6.60 5.96
N SER A 61 -4.51 5.66 6.87
CA SER A 61 -5.61 4.69 6.71
C SER A 61 -5.54 3.99 5.34
N PHE A 62 -6.57 4.09 4.50
CA PHE A 62 -6.57 3.52 3.15
C PHE A 62 -5.36 3.97 2.33
N GLY A 63 -5.03 5.27 2.33
CA GLY A 63 -3.86 5.81 1.63
C GLY A 63 -2.54 5.22 2.12
N ALA A 64 -2.43 4.81 3.39
CA ALA A 64 -1.26 4.11 3.91
C ALA A 64 -1.14 2.70 3.32
N ILE A 65 -2.26 1.98 3.21
CA ILE A 65 -2.30 0.63 2.62
C ILE A 65 -1.85 0.69 1.16
N VAL A 66 -2.50 1.54 0.35
CA VAL A 66 -2.18 1.66 -1.08
C VAL A 66 -0.74 2.17 -1.29
N GLY A 67 -0.33 3.16 -0.49
CA GLY A 67 1.02 3.73 -0.55
C GLY A 67 2.11 2.73 -0.17
N ALA A 68 1.89 1.90 0.84
CA ALA A 68 2.81 0.83 1.22
C ALA A 68 2.93 -0.22 0.12
N MET A 69 1.82 -0.64 -0.50
CA MET A 69 1.87 -1.57 -1.64
C MET A 69 2.66 -0.98 -2.81
N TYR A 70 2.44 0.29 -3.12
CA TYR A 70 3.19 0.96 -4.18
C TYR A 70 4.70 1.05 -3.85
N ALA A 71 5.04 1.37 -2.59
CA ALA A 71 6.43 1.37 -2.11
C ALA A 71 7.12 0.00 -2.19
N LEU A 72 6.36 -1.08 -2.05
CA LEU A 72 6.85 -2.46 -2.21
C LEU A 72 7.08 -2.86 -3.68
N GLY A 73 6.79 -1.96 -4.63
CA GLY A 73 7.03 -2.17 -6.06
C GLY A 73 5.84 -2.75 -6.82
N TYR A 74 4.65 -2.82 -6.21
CA TYR A 74 3.44 -3.16 -6.95
C TYR A 74 3.02 -1.99 -7.85
N SER A 75 2.74 -2.27 -9.11
CA SER A 75 2.13 -1.29 -10.01
C SER A 75 0.71 -0.95 -9.59
N GLY A 76 0.24 0.24 -9.96
CA GLY A 76 -1.15 0.67 -9.75
C GLY A 76 -2.18 -0.31 -10.35
N LYS A 77 -1.84 -1.01 -11.45
CA LYS A 77 -2.70 -2.07 -12.02
C LYS A 77 -2.78 -3.31 -11.14
N GLN A 78 -1.67 -3.74 -10.55
CA GLN A 78 -1.67 -4.87 -9.62
C GLN A 78 -2.45 -4.54 -8.34
N ILE A 79 -2.27 -3.31 -7.85
CA ILE A 79 -3.00 -2.79 -6.70
C ILE A 79 -4.51 -2.73 -6.99
N GLU A 80 -4.91 -2.24 -8.16
CA GLU A 80 -6.31 -2.26 -8.60
C GLU A 80 -6.89 -3.68 -8.63
N LYS A 81 -6.16 -4.64 -9.20
CA LYS A 81 -6.60 -6.03 -9.25
C LYS A 81 -6.82 -6.59 -7.83
N MET A 82 -5.84 -6.42 -6.95
CA MET A 82 -5.95 -6.86 -5.56
C MET A 82 -7.12 -6.18 -4.85
N ALA A 83 -7.34 -4.89 -5.10
CA ALA A 83 -8.44 -4.16 -4.53
C ALA A 83 -9.81 -4.68 -5.00
N LEU A 84 -9.95 -5.07 -6.27
CA LEU A 84 -11.21 -5.63 -6.80
C LEU A 84 -11.48 -7.06 -6.29
N GLU A 85 -10.43 -7.82 -5.99
CA GLU A 85 -10.53 -9.21 -5.51
C GLU A 85 -10.70 -9.30 -3.98
N THR A 86 -10.55 -8.18 -3.26
CA THR A 86 -10.62 -8.15 -1.79
C THR A 86 -12.07 -8.01 -1.31
N ASP A 87 -12.46 -8.84 -0.34
CA ASP A 87 -13.70 -8.65 0.42
C ASP A 87 -13.54 -7.50 1.43
N TRP A 88 -13.92 -6.30 1.01
CA TRP A 88 -13.81 -5.10 1.84
C TRP A 88 -14.76 -5.06 3.02
N TYR A 89 -15.84 -5.84 2.99
CA TYR A 89 -16.76 -5.92 4.12
C TYR A 89 -16.08 -6.64 5.27
N GLU A 90 -15.44 -7.78 5.00
CA GLU A 90 -14.67 -8.51 6.02
C GLU A 90 -13.45 -7.73 6.49
N VAL A 91 -12.74 -7.00 5.62
CA VAL A 91 -11.59 -6.17 6.03
C VAL A 91 -11.98 -5.02 6.96
N GLN A 92 -13.16 -4.43 6.78
CA GLN A 92 -13.65 -3.30 7.59
C GLN A 92 -14.44 -3.75 8.82
N LYS A 93 -14.64 -5.06 8.99
CA LYS A 93 -15.40 -5.59 10.11
C LYS A 93 -14.59 -5.51 11.40
N ASP A 94 -14.99 -4.62 12.30
CA ASP A 94 -14.38 -4.45 13.63
C ASP A 94 -14.70 -5.59 14.62
N GLU A 95 -15.57 -6.52 14.24
CA GLU A 95 -15.89 -7.68 15.06
C GLU A 95 -15.01 -8.88 14.71
N PRO A 96 -14.12 -9.32 15.63
CA PRO A 96 -13.32 -10.50 15.41
C PRO A 96 -14.20 -11.75 15.48
N GLU A 97 -13.76 -12.84 14.84
CA GLU A 97 -14.46 -14.12 14.91
C GLU A 97 -14.74 -14.51 16.37
N ARG A 98 -15.89 -15.16 16.59
CA ARG A 98 -16.33 -15.59 17.93
C ARG A 98 -15.24 -16.32 18.72
N LYS A 99 -14.38 -17.11 18.05
CA LYS A 99 -13.29 -17.85 18.72
C LYS A 99 -12.31 -16.91 19.46
N TYR A 100 -12.06 -15.72 18.92
CA TYR A 100 -11.16 -14.69 19.48
C TYR A 100 -11.85 -13.77 20.50
N LEU A 101 -13.17 -13.85 20.68
CA LEU A 101 -13.87 -13.02 21.67
C LEU A 101 -13.53 -13.45 23.11
N PRO A 102 -13.34 -12.50 24.05
CA PRO A 102 -13.25 -12.80 25.47
C PRO A 102 -14.51 -13.52 25.99
N HIS A 103 -14.35 -14.37 27.00
CA HIS A 103 -15.43 -15.22 27.52
C HIS A 103 -16.68 -14.42 27.94
N PHE A 104 -16.52 -13.24 28.53
CA PHE A 104 -17.65 -12.39 28.93
C PHE A 104 -18.43 -11.85 27.71
N ARG A 105 -17.75 -11.47 26.61
CA ARG A 105 -18.41 -11.03 25.38
C ARG A 105 -19.11 -12.17 24.62
N LYS A 106 -18.62 -13.41 24.75
CA LYS A 106 -19.22 -14.62 24.17
C LYS A 106 -20.61 -14.95 24.73
N LYS A 107 -20.94 -14.47 25.93
CA LYS A 107 -22.27 -14.64 26.52
C LYS A 107 -23.31 -13.71 25.90
N ASP A 108 -22.89 -12.53 25.46
CA ASP A 108 -23.77 -11.53 24.85
C ASP A 108 -23.88 -11.70 23.33
N THR A 109 -22.86 -12.26 22.68
CA THR A 109 -22.87 -12.59 21.24
C THR A 109 -23.59 -13.91 20.98
N GLY A 110 -24.61 -13.89 20.10
CA GLY A 110 -25.48 -15.05 19.83
C GLY A 110 -26.60 -15.24 20.86
N LYS A 111 -26.94 -14.19 21.63
CA LYS A 111 -28.08 -14.18 22.57
C LYS A 111 -29.41 -14.52 21.89
N TYR A 112 -29.51 -14.21 20.60
CA TYR A 112 -30.66 -14.52 19.77
C TYR A 112 -30.29 -15.67 18.82
N GLN A 113 -31.13 -16.71 18.77
CA GLN A 113 -30.99 -17.81 17.78
C GLN A 113 -31.25 -17.33 16.35
N LEU A 114 -31.87 -16.15 16.21
CA LEU A 114 -32.17 -15.49 14.94
C LEU A 114 -31.68 -14.04 15.04
N GLU A 115 -30.71 -13.69 14.22
CA GLU A 115 -30.38 -12.30 13.92
C GLU A 115 -31.05 -11.91 12.61
N PHE A 116 -31.98 -10.97 12.67
CA PHE A 116 -32.61 -10.39 11.49
C PHE A 116 -31.69 -9.30 10.93
N GLY A 117 -30.63 -9.74 10.26
CA GLY A 117 -29.87 -8.90 9.32
C GLY A 117 -30.47 -9.00 7.92
N LEU A 118 -30.45 -7.92 7.16
CA LEU A 118 -30.70 -8.01 5.71
C LEU A 118 -29.53 -8.76 5.07
N LYS A 119 -29.64 -10.08 5.03
CA LYS A 119 -28.64 -10.96 4.40
C LYS A 119 -28.57 -10.62 2.91
N GLY A 120 -27.42 -10.12 2.45
CA GLY A 120 -27.21 -9.71 1.05
C GLY A 120 -27.48 -8.24 0.75
N PHE A 121 -27.75 -7.41 1.76
CA PHE A 121 -27.84 -5.95 1.59
C PHE A 121 -26.52 -5.32 2.03
N THR A 122 -25.57 -5.23 1.10
CA THR A 122 -24.47 -4.26 1.20
C THR A 122 -25.07 -2.88 0.88
N PRO A 123 -24.86 -1.85 1.73
CA PRO A 123 -25.29 -0.49 1.41
C PRO A 123 -24.63 0.06 0.15
#